data_AF-A0A5D4JHQ4-F1
#
_entry.id   AF-A0A5D4JHQ4-F1
#
_cell.length_a   1.000
_cell.length_b   1.000
_cell.length_c   1.000
_cell.angle_alpha   90.00
_cell.angle_beta   90.00
_cell.angle_gamma   90.00
#
_symmetry.space_group_name_H-M   'P 1'
#
loop_
_entity.id
_entity.type
_entity.pdbx_description
1 polymer ?
#
loop_
_entity_poly.entity_id
_entity_poly.type
_entity_poly.pdbx_seq_one_letter_code
_entity_poly.pdbx_strand_id
1 'polypeptide(L)'
;MHPIRFEASTTDGVHLFHYLPGDDLAVTRHWPGLWQEWPEKGTPYTEWAVNNNNMEEVAVYVGLVWQLTAGLDRYAIPTYYCDDAERFLEQKPMLVSWEYEVDAEAPTVTTRDKGFVPGCTAKPLRAEPEKAGRAGLFRLSTPRDLISALHAVIFDASSEITVFAIAPGPERLRRLVSALSGPTPPTLGDVVEEEGVFVDLTIGSDFGYYDSITVASHADLRHRVDDLVADSARRISAYELRLDDLATVPDFLRAMPELAGVVLDVP
;
A
#
# COMPACT_ATOMS: atom_id res chain seq x y z
N MET A 1 -22.00 6.87 5.45
CA MET A 1 -21.59 5.47 5.68
C MET A 1 -20.26 5.34 4.95
N HIS A 2 -19.21 4.84 5.59
CA HIS A 2 -17.85 4.74 5.01
C HIS A 2 -17.64 3.28 4.57
N PRO A 3 -17.95 2.90 3.32
CA PRO A 3 -18.13 1.51 2.95
C PRO A 3 -16.80 0.87 2.56
N ILE A 4 -15.92 0.63 3.53
CA ILE A 4 -14.82 -0.31 3.30
C ILE A 4 -15.41 -1.71 3.37
N ARG A 5 -15.47 -2.41 2.24
CA ARG A 5 -16.04 -3.76 2.14
C ARG A 5 -15.11 -4.64 1.35
N PHE A 6 -14.60 -5.67 2.02
CA PHE A 6 -13.79 -6.67 1.37
C PHE A 6 -14.67 -7.82 0.86
N GLU A 7 -14.57 -8.12 -0.42
CA GLU A 7 -15.09 -9.35 -1.00
C GLU A 7 -14.13 -10.49 -0.70
N ALA A 8 -14.62 -11.53 -0.02
CA ALA A 8 -13.81 -12.68 0.35
C ALA A 8 -13.98 -13.82 -0.67
N SER A 9 -12.88 -14.41 -1.09
CA SER A 9 -12.86 -15.63 -1.91
C SER A 9 -11.74 -16.57 -1.44
N THR A 10 -11.63 -17.74 -2.08
CA THR A 10 -10.57 -18.71 -1.76
C THR A 10 -10.14 -19.41 -3.03
N THR A 11 -8.84 -19.43 -3.29
CA THR A 11 -8.24 -20.03 -4.48
C THR A 11 -7.02 -20.84 -4.04
N ASP A 12 -6.97 -22.11 -4.42
CA ASP A 12 -5.83 -23.02 -4.16
C ASP A 12 -5.34 -23.04 -2.69
N GLY A 13 -6.28 -22.93 -1.74
CA GLY A 13 -5.96 -22.93 -0.30
C GLY A 13 -5.44 -21.60 0.25
N VAL A 14 -5.53 -20.52 -0.53
CA VAL A 14 -5.25 -19.15 -0.12
C VAL A 14 -6.57 -18.38 -0.01
N HIS A 15 -6.82 -17.77 1.14
CA HIS A 15 -7.93 -16.85 1.34
C HIS A 15 -7.58 -15.49 0.74
N LEU A 16 -8.48 -14.96 -0.08
CA LEU A 16 -8.32 -13.66 -0.73
C LEU A 16 -9.40 -12.71 -0.24
N PHE A 17 -9.02 -11.46 0.02
CA PHE A 17 -9.91 -10.37 0.37
C PHE A 17 -9.63 -9.19 -0.54
N HIS A 18 -10.61 -8.74 -1.31
CA HIS A 18 -10.45 -7.62 -2.25
C HIS A 18 -11.34 -6.47 -1.85
N TYR A 19 -10.76 -5.28 -1.74
CA TYR A 19 -11.48 -4.03 -1.64
C TYR A 19 -11.28 -3.25 -2.94
N LEU A 20 -12.40 -2.93 -3.60
CA LEU A 20 -12.45 -2.19 -4.86
C LEU A 20 -13.59 -1.16 -4.73
N PRO A 21 -13.33 0.06 -4.21
CA PRO A 21 -14.38 1.03 -3.92
C PRO A 21 -15.03 1.62 -5.17
N GLY A 22 -14.35 1.60 -6.32
CA GLY A 22 -14.78 2.38 -7.48
C GLY A 22 -14.88 3.86 -7.07
N ASP A 23 -16.05 4.45 -7.29
CA ASP A 23 -16.33 5.85 -6.88
C ASP A 23 -16.83 5.98 -5.43
N ASP A 24 -17.06 4.88 -4.71
CA ASP A 24 -17.61 4.87 -3.33
C ASP A 24 -16.47 4.84 -2.29
N LEU A 25 -15.64 5.88 -2.32
CA LEU A 25 -14.48 6.02 -1.42
C LEU A 25 -14.89 6.12 0.05
N ALA A 26 -13.97 5.72 0.92
CA ALA A 26 -14.24 5.62 2.35
C ALA A 26 -14.35 7.00 3.02
N VAL A 27 -13.49 7.97 2.65
CA VAL A 27 -13.58 9.34 3.14
C VAL A 27 -14.52 10.11 2.21
N THR A 28 -15.49 10.79 2.81
CA THR A 28 -16.56 11.51 2.09
C THR A 28 -16.50 13.01 2.30
N ARG A 29 -15.71 13.47 3.28
CA ARG A 29 -15.39 14.88 3.52
C ARG A 29 -13.88 15.05 3.64
N HIS A 30 -13.32 15.83 2.73
CA HIS A 30 -11.89 16.10 2.64
C HIS A 30 -11.55 17.49 3.16
N TRP A 31 -10.37 17.64 3.75
CA TRP A 31 -9.91 18.88 4.32
C TRP A 31 -9.73 19.94 3.23
N PRO A 32 -10.43 21.10 3.30
CA PRO A 32 -10.35 22.13 2.25
C PRO A 32 -8.93 22.68 2.01
N GLY A 33 -8.03 22.53 2.99
CA GLY A 33 -6.63 22.90 2.86
C GLY A 33 -5.84 22.07 1.83
N LEU A 34 -6.36 20.93 1.36
CA LEU A 34 -5.73 20.17 0.27
C LEU A 34 -5.70 20.94 -1.06
N TRP A 35 -6.62 21.88 -1.27
CA TRP A 35 -6.70 22.73 -2.47
C TRP A 35 -6.00 24.09 -2.32
N GLN A 36 -5.25 24.29 -1.24
CA GLN A 36 -4.55 25.54 -0.96
C GLN A 36 -3.05 25.40 -1.22
N GLU A 37 -2.35 26.53 -1.32
CA GLU A 37 -0.89 26.53 -1.32
C GLU A 37 -0.36 26.11 0.05
N TRP A 38 0.58 25.18 0.06
CA TRP A 38 1.24 24.69 1.28
C TRP A 38 2.58 25.38 1.51
N PRO A 39 3.09 25.38 2.76
CA PRO A 39 4.47 25.77 3.04
C PRO A 39 5.48 24.88 2.28
N GLU A 40 6.73 25.32 2.18
CA GLU A 40 7.79 24.56 1.49
C GLU A 40 8.12 23.21 2.16
N LYS A 41 7.81 23.04 3.45
CA LYS A 41 8.11 21.84 4.23
C LYS A 41 6.98 21.49 5.19
N GLY A 42 6.88 20.21 5.54
CA GLY A 42 5.88 19.70 6.46
C GLY A 42 4.48 19.87 5.87
N THR A 43 4.26 19.32 4.68
CA THR A 43 3.01 19.39 3.95
C THR A 43 2.26 18.05 4.04
N PRO A 44 0.95 18.01 3.72
CA PRO A 44 0.21 16.75 3.57
C PRO A 44 0.95 15.76 2.67
N TYR A 45 1.54 16.26 1.58
CA TYR A 45 2.29 15.42 0.66
C TYR A 45 3.59 14.93 1.28
N THR A 46 4.45 15.79 1.86
CA THR A 46 5.76 15.31 2.37
C THR A 46 5.64 14.39 3.57
N GLU A 47 4.59 14.52 4.38
CA GLU A 47 4.44 13.72 5.61
C GLU A 47 3.57 12.46 5.43
N TRP A 48 2.62 12.47 4.48
CA TRP A 48 1.63 11.40 4.33
C TRP A 48 1.40 10.95 2.88
N ALA A 49 2.11 11.55 1.93
CA ALA A 49 1.90 11.34 0.50
C ALA A 49 0.49 11.69 0.01
N VAL A 50 -0.19 12.56 0.77
CA VAL A 50 -1.56 13.02 0.51
C VAL A 50 -1.54 14.33 -0.29
N ASN A 51 -2.38 14.42 -1.30
CA ASN A 51 -2.65 15.64 -2.04
C ASN A 51 -4.12 15.74 -2.49
N ASN A 52 -4.45 16.75 -3.29
CA ASN A 52 -5.80 16.98 -3.80
C ASN A 52 -6.28 15.98 -4.86
N ASN A 53 -5.46 15.00 -5.25
CA ASN A 53 -5.85 13.91 -6.14
C ASN A 53 -6.15 12.64 -5.35
N ASN A 54 -5.19 12.16 -4.54
CA ASN A 54 -5.32 10.90 -3.80
C ASN A 54 -5.93 11.03 -2.39
N MET A 55 -5.97 12.26 -1.85
CA MET A 55 -6.71 12.65 -0.65
C MET A 55 -6.39 11.80 0.60
N GLU A 56 -7.23 11.85 1.62
CA GLU A 56 -6.99 11.24 2.93
C GLU A 56 -7.14 9.71 2.95
N GLU A 57 -7.68 9.12 1.89
CA GLU A 57 -7.75 7.68 1.62
C GLU A 57 -6.40 7.00 1.82
N VAL A 58 -5.32 7.66 1.37
CA VAL A 58 -3.95 7.15 1.53
C VAL A 58 -3.65 6.78 2.99
N ALA A 59 -4.08 7.62 3.94
CA ALA A 59 -3.86 7.37 5.36
C ALA A 59 -4.70 6.21 5.90
N VAL A 60 -5.94 6.08 5.40
CA VAL A 60 -6.80 4.92 5.71
C VAL A 60 -6.15 3.64 5.21
N TYR A 61 -5.63 3.63 3.98
CA TYR A 61 -4.99 2.47 3.37
C TYR A 61 -3.68 2.10 4.05
N VAL A 62 -2.81 3.07 4.33
CA VAL A 62 -1.60 2.88 5.14
C VAL A 62 -1.95 2.23 6.48
N GLY A 63 -2.99 2.73 7.14
CA GLY A 63 -3.52 2.18 8.38
C GLY A 63 -3.93 0.71 8.27
N LEU A 64 -4.76 0.39 7.28
CA LEU A 64 -5.22 -0.97 7.02
C LEU A 64 -4.06 -1.92 6.75
N VAL A 65 -3.17 -1.57 5.80
CA VAL A 65 -2.00 -2.38 5.45
C VAL A 65 -1.14 -2.64 6.70
N TRP A 66 -0.84 -1.59 7.47
CA TRP A 66 0.04 -1.69 8.64
C TRP A 66 -0.56 -2.57 9.75
N GLN A 67 -1.86 -2.41 10.02
CA GLN A 67 -2.56 -3.15 11.07
C GLN A 67 -2.87 -4.60 10.66
N LEU A 68 -3.16 -4.88 9.38
CA LEU A 68 -3.32 -6.23 8.83
C LEU A 68 -2.05 -7.07 8.94
N THR A 69 -0.90 -6.41 8.90
CA THR A 69 0.42 -7.04 8.92
C THR A 69 1.11 -6.90 10.30
N ALA A 70 0.38 -6.47 11.33
CA ALA A 70 0.91 -6.32 12.68
C ALA A 70 1.45 -7.65 13.23
N GLY A 71 2.64 -7.58 13.85
CA GLY A 71 3.35 -8.74 14.42
C GLY A 71 4.29 -9.47 13.45
N LEU A 72 4.33 -9.08 12.19
CA LEU A 72 5.14 -9.70 11.13
C LEU A 72 6.30 -8.78 10.69
N ASP A 73 7.36 -9.39 10.15
CA ASP A 73 8.38 -8.65 9.41
C ASP A 73 7.81 -8.28 8.04
N ARG A 74 7.91 -7.01 7.64
CA ARG A 74 7.32 -6.49 6.41
C ARG A 74 8.40 -6.14 5.39
N TYR A 75 8.12 -6.50 4.15
CA TYR A 75 8.93 -6.15 3.01
C TYR A 75 8.04 -5.65 1.89
N ALA A 76 8.45 -4.63 1.14
CA ALA A 76 7.64 -4.07 0.08
C ALA A 76 8.40 -3.96 -1.24
N ILE A 77 7.65 -4.10 -2.33
CA ILE A 77 8.06 -3.79 -3.68
C ILE A 77 7.19 -2.61 -4.14
N PRO A 78 7.74 -1.39 -4.19
CA PRO A 78 7.13 -0.28 -4.91
C PRO A 78 7.32 -0.51 -6.41
N THR A 79 6.22 -0.62 -7.15
CA THR A 79 6.24 -1.02 -8.56
C THR A 79 7.03 -0.01 -9.40
N TYR A 80 7.92 -0.48 -10.27
CA TYR A 80 8.72 0.30 -11.21
C TYR A 80 9.72 1.33 -10.65
N TYR A 81 9.61 1.87 -9.45
CA TYR A 81 10.40 3.07 -9.07
C TYR A 81 11.46 2.75 -8.01
N CYS A 82 12.29 1.74 -8.30
CA CYS A 82 13.27 1.21 -7.36
C CYS A 82 14.29 2.27 -6.89
N ASP A 83 14.83 3.09 -7.81
CA ASP A 83 15.83 4.11 -7.44
C ASP A 83 15.22 5.25 -6.59
N ASP A 84 13.94 5.60 -6.83
CA ASP A 84 13.23 6.57 -5.99
C ASP A 84 12.94 5.99 -4.61
N ALA A 85 12.54 4.71 -4.53
CA ALA A 85 12.35 4.00 -3.28
C ALA A 85 13.66 3.91 -2.47
N GLU A 86 14.80 3.64 -3.12
CA GLU A 86 16.12 3.69 -2.46
C GLU A 86 16.39 5.05 -1.80
N ARG A 87 16.00 6.14 -2.48
CA ARG A 87 16.20 7.51 -1.99
C ARG A 87 15.26 7.85 -0.82
N PHE A 88 13.97 7.55 -0.93
CA PHE A 88 12.99 7.88 0.10
C PHE A 88 13.10 7.00 1.35
N LEU A 89 13.50 5.75 1.18
CA LEU A 89 13.66 4.81 2.28
C LEU A 89 15.10 4.78 2.84
N GLU A 90 16.05 5.46 2.20
CA GLU A 90 17.46 5.50 2.56
C GLU A 90 18.09 4.10 2.73
N GLN A 91 17.64 3.13 1.94
CA GLN A 91 18.08 1.73 2.00
C GLN A 91 18.36 1.15 0.61
N LYS A 92 19.23 0.14 0.57
CA LYS A 92 19.47 -0.65 -0.64
C LYS A 92 18.49 -1.82 -0.72
N PRO A 93 17.93 -2.12 -1.90
CA PRO A 93 16.97 -3.19 -2.06
C PRO A 93 17.67 -4.54 -2.14
N MET A 94 16.92 -5.59 -1.80
CA MET A 94 17.19 -6.92 -2.31
C MET A 94 16.57 -7.03 -3.70
N LEU A 95 17.37 -7.33 -4.72
CA LEU A 95 16.85 -7.48 -6.08
C LEU A 95 16.22 -8.86 -6.27
N VAL A 96 14.97 -8.88 -6.72
CA VAL A 96 14.19 -10.10 -7.01
C VAL A 96 13.76 -10.13 -8.48
N SER A 97 13.35 -11.28 -8.99
CA SER A 97 12.98 -11.47 -10.41
C SER A 97 11.52 -11.13 -10.71
N TRP A 98 10.65 -11.18 -9.71
CA TRP A 98 9.20 -11.06 -9.86
C TRP A 98 8.63 -9.96 -8.97
N GLU A 99 7.70 -9.20 -9.50
CA GLU A 99 6.82 -8.28 -8.77
C GLU A 99 5.35 -8.64 -9.05
N TYR A 100 4.44 -8.20 -8.20
CA TYR A 100 3.01 -8.36 -8.45
C TYR A 100 2.50 -7.15 -9.22
N GLU A 101 1.54 -7.35 -10.13
CA GLU A 101 0.95 -6.25 -10.89
C GLU A 101 -0.59 -6.30 -10.81
N VAL A 102 -1.18 -5.16 -10.45
CA VAL A 102 -2.61 -4.89 -10.45
C VAL A 102 -2.88 -3.72 -11.39
N ASP A 103 -3.65 -3.99 -12.44
CA ASP A 103 -4.02 -2.99 -13.43
C ASP A 103 -5.04 -2.00 -12.86
N ALA A 104 -4.56 -0.79 -12.56
CA ALA A 104 -5.37 0.26 -11.98
C ALA A 104 -6.52 0.75 -12.89
N GLU A 105 -6.48 0.51 -14.20
CA GLU A 105 -7.52 0.91 -15.16
C GLU A 105 -8.63 -0.13 -15.31
N ALA A 106 -8.35 -1.40 -14.99
CA ALA A 106 -9.31 -2.45 -15.22
C ALA A 106 -10.47 -2.39 -14.21
N PRO A 107 -11.73 -2.62 -14.62
CA PRO A 107 -12.89 -2.30 -13.77
C PRO A 107 -13.31 -3.43 -12.81
N THR A 108 -12.75 -4.64 -12.93
CA THR A 108 -13.14 -5.79 -12.10
C THR A 108 -11.94 -6.47 -11.48
N VAL A 109 -12.11 -7.05 -10.28
CA VAL A 109 -11.04 -7.78 -9.56
C VAL A 109 -10.31 -8.77 -10.47
N THR A 110 -11.05 -9.61 -11.20
CA THR A 110 -10.49 -10.64 -12.10
C THR A 110 -9.69 -10.10 -13.28
N THR A 111 -9.99 -8.89 -13.75
CA THR A 111 -9.29 -8.28 -14.89
C THR A 111 -8.14 -7.39 -14.47
N ARG A 112 -8.13 -6.94 -13.21
CA ARG A 112 -7.09 -6.11 -12.62
C ARG A 112 -5.88 -6.95 -12.22
N ASP A 113 -6.12 -8.10 -11.62
CA ASP A 113 -5.06 -8.96 -11.12
C ASP A 113 -4.31 -9.64 -12.28
N LYS A 114 -3.05 -9.22 -12.50
CA LYS A 114 -2.15 -9.84 -13.49
C LYS A 114 -1.22 -10.88 -12.85
N GLY A 115 -1.27 -11.04 -11.53
CA GLY A 115 -0.39 -11.90 -10.77
C GLY A 115 1.07 -11.43 -10.80
N PHE A 116 1.99 -12.40 -10.73
CA PHE A 116 3.42 -12.11 -10.76
C PHE A 116 3.95 -11.90 -12.17
N VAL A 117 4.52 -10.73 -12.41
CA VAL A 117 5.14 -10.31 -13.68
C VAL A 117 6.66 -10.14 -13.50
N PRO A 118 7.45 -10.20 -14.59
CA PRO A 118 8.89 -9.93 -14.50
C PRO A 118 9.14 -8.56 -13.88
N GLY A 119 9.97 -8.53 -12.84
CA GLY A 119 10.25 -7.32 -12.08
C GLY A 119 10.84 -6.21 -12.93
N CYS A 120 10.60 -4.98 -12.55
CA CYS A 120 11.08 -3.84 -13.32
C CYS A 120 11.57 -2.72 -12.40
N THR A 121 12.86 -2.35 -12.47
CA THR A 121 13.42 -1.32 -11.58
C THR A 121 13.06 0.11 -11.98
N ALA A 122 12.54 0.29 -13.19
CA ALA A 122 12.21 1.57 -13.82
C ALA A 122 11.23 1.36 -14.98
N LYS A 123 10.18 2.18 -15.11
CA LYS A 123 9.37 2.23 -16.35
C LYS A 123 10.28 2.38 -17.59
N PRO A 124 9.89 1.83 -18.76
CA PRO A 124 10.78 1.45 -19.87
C PRO A 124 11.66 2.55 -20.50
N LEU A 125 11.48 3.83 -20.14
CA LEU A 125 12.36 4.92 -20.56
C LEU A 125 13.62 5.11 -19.69
N ARG A 126 13.69 4.47 -18.52
CA ARG A 126 14.77 4.68 -17.53
C ARG A 126 15.46 3.39 -17.03
N ALA A 127 15.05 2.22 -17.50
CA ALA A 127 15.68 0.97 -17.07
C ALA A 127 17.10 0.83 -17.63
N GLU A 128 18.10 0.76 -16.76
CA GLU A 128 19.44 0.33 -17.17
C GLU A 128 19.40 -1.14 -17.59
N PRO A 129 20.08 -1.54 -18.68
CA PRO A 129 20.02 -2.91 -19.21
C PRO A 129 20.38 -4.00 -18.20
N GLU A 130 21.27 -3.69 -17.25
CA GLU A 130 21.74 -4.64 -16.23
C GLU A 130 20.74 -4.87 -15.09
N LYS A 131 19.78 -3.94 -14.91
CA LYS A 131 18.70 -4.04 -13.92
C LYS A 131 17.35 -4.40 -14.55
N ALA A 132 17.29 -4.59 -15.87
CA ALA A 132 16.10 -5.03 -16.57
C ALA A 132 15.65 -6.41 -16.05
N GLY A 133 14.35 -6.58 -15.75
CA GLY A 133 13.82 -7.84 -15.23
C GLY A 133 14.04 -8.05 -13.73
N ARG A 134 14.32 -6.98 -12.96
CA ARG A 134 14.45 -7.04 -11.50
C ARG A 134 13.54 -6.03 -10.81
N ALA A 135 13.01 -6.39 -9.65
CA ALA A 135 12.28 -5.50 -8.75
C ALA A 135 13.04 -5.31 -7.44
N GLY A 136 12.86 -4.17 -6.78
CA GLY A 136 13.50 -3.86 -5.50
C GLY A 136 12.62 -4.25 -4.31
N LEU A 137 13.07 -5.21 -3.51
CA LEU A 137 12.43 -5.60 -2.25
C LEU A 137 13.09 -4.86 -1.08
N PHE A 138 12.29 -4.06 -0.39
CA PHE A 138 12.71 -3.16 0.69
C PHE A 138 12.12 -3.61 2.03
N ARG A 139 12.81 -3.39 3.15
CA ARG A 139 12.24 -3.68 4.48
C ARG A 139 11.39 -2.49 4.93
N LEU A 140 10.25 -2.76 5.56
CA LEU A 140 9.44 -1.75 6.26
C LEU A 140 9.45 -2.03 7.76
N SER A 141 10.10 -1.16 8.53
CA SER A 141 10.24 -1.26 9.99
C SER A 141 9.19 -0.40 10.71
N THR A 142 8.80 0.72 10.12
CA THR A 142 7.88 1.71 10.70
C THR A 142 6.76 2.06 9.71
N PRO A 143 5.60 2.59 10.16
CA PRO A 143 4.58 3.08 9.23
C PRO A 143 5.12 4.20 8.32
N ARG A 144 6.11 4.96 8.81
CA ARG A 144 6.79 6.00 8.02
C ARG A 144 7.50 5.40 6.82
N ASP A 145 8.07 4.19 6.94
CA ASP A 145 8.69 3.50 5.80
C ASP A 145 7.64 3.17 4.73
N LEU A 146 6.42 2.78 5.10
CA LEU A 146 5.36 2.53 4.12
C LEU A 146 4.97 3.83 3.39
N ILE A 147 4.88 4.95 4.10
CA ILE A 147 4.62 6.27 3.49
C ILE A 147 5.77 6.68 2.56
N SER A 148 7.03 6.51 2.99
CA SER A 148 8.21 6.78 2.17
C SER A 148 8.26 5.91 0.92
N ALA A 149 7.85 4.65 1.02
CA ALA A 149 7.73 3.76 -0.14
C ALA A 149 6.63 4.25 -1.10
N LEU A 150 5.50 4.75 -0.59
CA LEU A 150 4.44 5.37 -1.39
C LEU A 150 4.92 6.64 -2.09
N HIS A 151 5.76 7.48 -1.48
CA HIS A 151 6.35 8.65 -2.16
C HIS A 151 7.12 8.28 -3.41
N ALA A 152 7.71 7.09 -3.46
CA ALA A 152 8.43 6.62 -4.65
C ALA A 152 7.49 6.30 -5.82
N VAL A 153 6.22 6.02 -5.56
CA VAL A 153 5.25 5.52 -6.56
C VAL A 153 4.02 6.43 -6.74
N ILE A 154 3.87 7.48 -5.93
CA ILE A 154 2.78 8.46 -6.07
C ILE A 154 3.07 9.43 -7.21
N PHE A 155 2.45 9.12 -8.36
CA PHE A 155 2.51 9.87 -9.61
C PHE A 155 1.11 10.33 -10.05
N ASP A 156 1.05 10.83 -11.28
CA ASP A 156 -0.11 11.46 -11.91
C ASP A 156 -1.26 10.49 -12.19
N ALA A 157 -0.98 9.26 -12.65
CA ALA A 157 -2.03 8.30 -13.02
C ALA A 157 -2.42 7.31 -11.91
N SER A 158 -1.44 6.60 -11.37
CA SER A 158 -1.64 5.60 -10.31
C SER A 158 -0.36 5.29 -9.56
N SER A 159 -0.51 4.58 -8.45
CA SER A 159 0.56 4.16 -7.55
C SER A 159 0.31 2.73 -7.11
N GLU A 160 1.36 1.93 -7.02
CA GLU A 160 1.23 0.53 -6.65
C GLU A 160 2.38 0.12 -5.74
N ILE A 161 2.03 -0.57 -4.66
CA ILE A 161 2.97 -1.15 -3.72
C ILE A 161 2.46 -2.50 -3.24
N THR A 162 3.31 -3.50 -3.37
CA THR A 162 3.06 -4.83 -2.84
C THR A 162 3.83 -5.03 -1.54
N VAL A 163 3.15 -5.45 -0.48
CA VAL A 163 3.71 -5.72 0.86
C VAL A 163 3.61 -7.21 1.17
N PHE A 164 4.76 -7.82 1.43
CA PHE A 164 4.90 -9.17 1.96
C PHE A 164 5.18 -9.09 3.46
N ALA A 165 4.23 -9.55 4.27
CA ALA A 165 4.40 -9.69 5.70
C ALA A 165 4.59 -11.16 6.05
N ILE A 166 5.73 -11.48 6.65
CA ILE A 166 6.14 -12.86 6.96
C ILE A 166 6.48 -13.01 8.43
N ALA A 167 6.39 -14.24 8.94
CA ALA A 167 6.83 -14.53 10.30
C ALA A 167 8.29 -14.06 10.50
N PRO A 168 8.64 -13.47 11.65
CA PRO A 168 9.97 -12.94 11.85
C PRO A 168 11.08 -14.00 11.73
N GLY A 169 12.22 -13.61 11.16
CA GLY A 169 13.45 -14.41 11.16
C GLY A 169 14.12 -14.58 9.80
N PRO A 170 15.46 -14.78 9.78
CA PRO A 170 16.26 -14.77 8.55
C PRO A 170 15.92 -15.91 7.58
N GLU A 171 15.50 -17.08 8.08
CA GLU A 171 15.06 -18.19 7.22
C GLU A 171 13.83 -17.82 6.39
N ARG A 172 12.90 -17.08 7.01
CA ARG A 172 11.63 -16.68 6.40
C ARG A 172 11.89 -15.69 5.26
N LEU A 173 12.72 -14.69 5.50
CA LEU A 173 13.16 -13.78 4.45
C LEU A 173 13.86 -14.51 3.30
N ARG A 174 14.77 -15.46 3.59
CA ARG A 174 15.46 -16.23 2.54
C ARG A 174 14.49 -17.02 1.67
N ARG A 175 13.41 -17.56 2.24
CA ARG A 175 12.37 -18.27 1.48
C ARG A 175 11.57 -17.32 0.59
N LEU A 176 11.12 -16.19 1.12
CA LEU A 176 10.46 -15.15 0.32
C LEU A 176 11.33 -14.70 -0.87
N VAL A 177 12.60 -14.36 -0.62
CA VAL A 177 13.53 -13.95 -1.68
C VAL A 177 13.76 -15.07 -2.69
N SER A 178 13.84 -16.32 -2.24
CA SER A 178 13.99 -17.48 -3.14
C SER A 178 12.76 -17.67 -4.03
N ALA A 179 11.55 -17.50 -3.50
CA ALA A 179 10.31 -17.59 -4.28
C ALA A 179 10.25 -16.47 -5.34
N LEU A 180 10.51 -15.23 -4.93
CA LEU A 180 10.50 -14.05 -5.82
C LEU A 180 11.68 -14.01 -6.81
N SER A 181 12.72 -14.82 -6.61
CA SER A 181 13.88 -14.89 -7.50
C SER A 181 13.92 -16.15 -8.35
N GLY A 182 12.90 -17.02 -8.24
CA GLY A 182 12.81 -18.29 -8.95
C GLY A 182 12.78 -18.14 -10.48
N PRO A 183 13.08 -19.21 -11.23
CA PRO A 183 13.07 -19.19 -12.69
C PRO A 183 11.68 -19.11 -13.31
N THR A 184 10.62 -19.31 -12.52
CA THR A 184 9.21 -19.23 -12.91
C THR A 184 8.49 -18.23 -12.01
N PRO A 185 7.41 -17.58 -12.50
CA PRO A 185 6.58 -16.74 -11.65
C PRO A 185 6.09 -17.54 -10.44
N PRO A 186 6.21 -17.00 -9.21
CA PRO A 186 5.62 -17.64 -8.04
C PRO A 186 4.10 -17.53 -8.10
N THR A 187 3.41 -18.35 -7.31
CA THR A 187 2.01 -18.17 -6.97
C THR A 187 1.87 -17.35 -5.69
N LEU A 188 0.68 -16.84 -5.39
CA LEU A 188 0.41 -16.20 -4.09
C LEU A 188 0.74 -17.14 -2.92
N GLY A 189 0.43 -18.43 -3.03
CA GLY A 189 0.75 -19.43 -2.00
C GLY A 189 2.26 -19.68 -1.82
N ASP A 190 3.09 -19.42 -2.83
CA ASP A 190 4.55 -19.57 -2.71
C ASP A 190 5.20 -18.44 -1.88
N VAL A 191 4.59 -17.25 -1.89
CA VAL A 191 5.11 -16.06 -1.20
C VAL A 191 4.41 -15.79 0.13
N VAL A 192 3.17 -16.26 0.27
CA VAL A 192 2.39 -16.23 1.51
C VAL A 192 2.70 -17.53 2.26
N GLU A 193 3.62 -17.50 3.21
CA GLU A 193 3.83 -18.65 4.09
C GLU A 193 2.61 -18.89 5.02
N GLU A 194 2.61 -19.97 5.80
CA GLU A 194 1.48 -20.39 6.64
C GLU A 194 0.93 -19.30 7.58
N GLU A 195 1.80 -18.44 8.12
CA GLU A 195 1.43 -17.29 8.97
C GLU A 195 1.57 -15.94 8.23
N GLY A 196 1.86 -15.97 6.93
CA GLY A 196 2.10 -14.79 6.12
C GLY A 196 0.83 -14.05 5.73
N VAL A 197 1.00 -12.77 5.44
CA VAL A 197 -0.01 -11.91 4.84
C VAL A 197 0.63 -11.15 3.69
N PHE A 198 0.06 -11.32 2.50
CA PHE A 198 0.37 -10.50 1.34
C PHE A 198 -0.69 -9.39 1.25
N VAL A 199 -0.26 -8.18 0.93
CA VAL A 199 -1.14 -7.05 0.66
C VAL A 199 -0.64 -6.31 -0.56
N ASP A 200 -1.44 -6.25 -1.60
CA ASP A 200 -1.26 -5.29 -2.69
C ASP A 200 -2.11 -4.04 -2.44
N LEU A 201 -1.53 -2.86 -2.64
CA LEU A 201 -2.18 -1.57 -2.56
C LEU A 201 -1.97 -0.82 -3.87
N THR A 202 -3.07 -0.55 -4.56
CA THR A 202 -3.14 0.31 -5.73
C THR A 202 -3.91 1.58 -5.40
N ILE A 203 -3.42 2.74 -5.79
CA ILE A 203 -4.08 4.05 -5.63
C ILE A 203 -4.26 4.66 -7.02
N GLY A 204 -5.48 4.99 -7.40
CA GLY A 204 -5.81 5.68 -8.64
C GLY A 204 -5.83 7.19 -8.43
N SER A 205 -5.13 7.94 -9.29
CA SER A 205 -5.05 9.41 -9.21
C SER A 205 -5.72 10.11 -10.41
N ASP A 206 -5.78 9.46 -11.57
CA ASP A 206 -6.37 10.03 -12.80
C ASP A 206 -7.69 9.34 -13.17
N PHE A 207 -8.46 9.97 -14.06
CA PHE A 207 -9.77 9.49 -14.47
C PHE A 207 -9.69 8.08 -15.08
N GLY A 208 -10.49 7.17 -14.54
CA GLY A 208 -10.52 5.77 -14.97
C GLY A 208 -9.53 4.87 -14.24
N TYR A 209 -8.71 5.42 -13.34
CA TYR A 209 -7.89 4.65 -12.41
C TYR A 209 -8.60 4.53 -11.07
N TYR A 210 -8.58 3.33 -10.49
CA TYR A 210 -9.28 3.04 -9.25
C TYR A 210 -8.32 2.55 -8.17
N ASP A 211 -8.66 2.87 -6.93
CA ASP A 211 -8.02 2.28 -5.76
C ASP A 211 -8.34 0.80 -5.67
N SER A 212 -7.41 0.01 -5.14
CA SER A 212 -7.68 -1.36 -4.72
C SER A 212 -6.76 -1.81 -3.59
N ILE A 213 -7.29 -2.67 -2.73
CA ILE A 213 -6.49 -3.43 -1.77
C ILE A 213 -6.79 -4.92 -1.98
N THR A 214 -5.76 -5.70 -2.26
CA THR A 214 -5.84 -7.16 -2.31
C THR A 214 -5.05 -7.76 -1.17
N VAL A 215 -5.71 -8.54 -0.31
CA VAL A 215 -5.07 -9.25 0.81
C VAL A 215 -5.11 -10.75 0.53
N ALA A 216 -4.00 -11.42 0.73
CA ALA A 216 -3.92 -12.88 0.62
C ALA A 216 -3.25 -13.50 1.87
N SER A 217 -3.83 -14.57 2.39
CA SER A 217 -3.28 -15.34 3.52
C SER A 217 -3.73 -16.81 3.47
N HIS A 218 -2.92 -17.72 4.03
CA HIS A 218 -3.38 -19.09 4.27
C HIS A 218 -4.36 -19.18 5.44
N ALA A 219 -4.33 -18.22 6.36
CA ALA A 219 -5.33 -18.13 7.43
C ALA A 219 -6.57 -17.37 6.95
N ASP A 220 -7.75 -17.78 7.42
CA ASP A 220 -8.98 -17.00 7.22
C ASP A 220 -8.92 -15.73 8.09
N LEU A 221 -8.62 -14.59 7.47
CA LEU A 221 -8.52 -13.30 8.13
C LEU A 221 -9.86 -12.55 8.25
N ARG A 222 -11.00 -13.14 7.90
CA ARG A 222 -12.29 -12.43 7.81
C ARG A 222 -12.62 -11.62 9.06
N HIS A 223 -12.54 -12.24 10.24
CA HIS A 223 -12.81 -11.54 11.50
C HIS A 223 -11.86 -10.34 11.73
N ARG A 224 -10.58 -10.50 11.43
CA ARG A 224 -9.58 -9.43 11.56
C ARG A 224 -9.86 -8.30 10.58
N VAL A 225 -10.19 -8.63 9.33
CA VAL A 225 -10.56 -7.65 8.30
C VAL A 225 -11.81 -6.88 8.73
N ASP A 226 -12.86 -7.57 9.18
CA ASP A 226 -14.12 -6.95 9.63
C ASP A 226 -13.89 -6.00 10.83
N ASP A 227 -13.08 -6.41 11.81
CA ASP A 227 -12.74 -5.58 12.98
C ASP A 227 -11.97 -4.32 12.57
N LEU A 228 -11.00 -4.45 11.65
CA LEU A 228 -10.21 -3.32 11.14
C LEU A 228 -11.05 -2.37 10.29
N VAL A 229 -11.96 -2.90 9.47
CA VAL A 229 -12.94 -2.12 8.71
C VAL A 229 -13.84 -1.31 9.65
N ALA A 230 -14.38 -1.95 10.68
CA ALA A 230 -15.23 -1.29 11.66
C ALA A 230 -14.47 -0.22 12.44
N ASP A 231 -13.19 -0.45 12.74
CA ASP A 231 -12.33 0.54 13.37
C ASP A 231 -12.01 1.73 12.47
N SER A 232 -11.62 1.48 11.22
CA SER A 232 -11.41 2.52 10.21
C SER A 232 -12.66 3.38 10.02
N ALA A 233 -13.85 2.77 9.94
CA ALA A 233 -15.11 3.53 9.83
C ALA A 233 -15.33 4.48 11.02
N ARG A 234 -15.00 4.06 12.26
CA ARG A 234 -15.08 4.94 13.44
C ARG A 234 -14.08 6.09 13.36
N ARG A 235 -12.83 5.81 12.96
CA ARG A 235 -11.78 6.83 12.80
C ARG A 235 -12.12 7.85 11.73
N ILE A 236 -12.62 7.41 10.58
CA ILE A 236 -13.08 8.29 9.49
C ILE A 236 -14.22 9.17 9.98
N SER A 237 -15.26 8.62 10.61
CA SER A 237 -16.35 9.43 11.15
C SER A 237 -15.88 10.45 12.18
N ALA A 238 -14.94 10.07 13.06
CA ALA A 238 -14.37 10.99 14.05
C ALA A 238 -13.56 12.11 13.40
N TYR A 239 -12.77 11.79 12.36
CA TYR A 239 -11.99 12.73 11.56
C TYR A 239 -12.91 13.73 10.83
N GLU A 240 -13.91 13.24 10.11
CA GLU A 240 -14.83 14.09 9.34
C GLU A 240 -15.66 15.01 10.24
N LEU A 241 -16.02 14.58 11.45
CA LEU A 241 -16.76 15.41 12.41
C LEU A 241 -15.97 16.62 12.90
N ARG A 242 -14.63 16.54 12.93
CA ARG A 242 -13.74 17.63 13.37
C ARG A 242 -13.06 18.35 12.22
N LEU A 243 -13.39 18.03 10.97
CA LEU A 243 -12.72 18.55 9.79
C LEU A 243 -12.74 20.09 9.74
N ASP A 244 -13.85 20.68 10.17
CA ASP A 244 -14.05 22.13 10.22
C ASP A 244 -13.21 22.83 11.31
N ASP A 245 -12.66 22.06 12.27
CA ASP A 245 -11.74 22.56 13.30
C ASP A 245 -10.27 22.54 12.85
N LEU A 246 -9.95 21.87 11.74
CA LEU A 246 -8.59 21.78 11.19
C LEU A 246 -8.30 23.04 10.35
N ALA A 247 -7.79 24.09 10.99
CA ALA A 247 -7.58 25.39 10.32
C ALA A 247 -6.27 25.45 9.51
N THR A 248 -5.28 24.63 9.85
CA THR A 248 -3.91 24.75 9.31
C THR A 248 -3.31 23.40 8.93
N VAL A 249 -2.25 23.41 8.11
CA VAL A 249 -1.48 22.20 7.76
C VAL A 249 -1.00 21.45 9.02
N PRO A 250 -0.45 22.11 10.06
CA PRO A 250 -0.13 21.42 11.32
C PRO A 250 -1.33 20.77 12.03
N ASP A 251 -2.54 21.33 11.93
CA ASP A 251 -3.74 20.70 12.51
C ASP A 251 -4.10 19.43 11.75
N PHE A 252 -4.09 19.51 10.41
CA PHE A 252 -4.29 18.36 9.53
C PHE A 252 -3.28 17.25 9.81
N LEU A 253 -1.98 17.57 9.81
CA LEU A 253 -0.91 16.59 10.02
C LEU A 253 -0.99 15.90 11.39
N ARG A 254 -1.47 16.59 12.43
CA ARG A 254 -1.71 15.98 13.75
C ARG A 254 -2.89 15.03 13.77
N ALA A 255 -3.88 15.23 12.89
CA ALA A 255 -5.05 14.35 12.79
C ALA A 255 -4.77 13.07 11.97
N MET A 256 -3.78 13.09 11.08
CA MET A 256 -3.50 11.96 10.17
C MET A 256 -3.12 10.64 10.86
N PRO A 257 -2.27 10.60 11.91
CA PRO A 257 -2.02 9.37 12.65
C PRO A 257 -3.29 8.79 13.28
N GLU A 258 -4.19 9.64 13.78
CA GLU A 258 -5.49 9.23 14.33
C GLU A 258 -6.39 8.67 13.24
N LEU A 259 -6.42 9.28 12.06
CA LEU A 259 -7.16 8.77 10.90
C LEU A 259 -6.62 7.42 10.43
N ALA A 260 -5.30 7.26 10.34
CA ALA A 260 -4.64 6.03 9.93
C ALA A 260 -4.64 4.93 11.01
N GLY A 261 -4.87 5.29 12.28
CA GLY A 261 -4.79 4.32 13.38
C GLY A 261 -3.38 3.77 13.58
N VAL A 262 -2.35 4.59 13.31
CA VAL A 262 -0.94 4.22 13.47
C VAL A 262 -0.22 5.26 14.32
N VAL A 263 0.84 4.83 15.00
CA VAL A 263 1.78 5.73 15.66
C VAL A 263 2.93 5.97 14.71
N LEU A 264 3.08 7.21 14.24
CA LEU A 264 4.29 7.61 13.54
C LEU A 264 5.40 7.87 14.55
N ASP A 265 6.59 7.34 14.27
CA ASP A 265 7.78 7.75 15.00
C ASP A 265 7.99 9.27 14.81
N VAL A 266 8.34 9.95 15.89
CA VAL A 266 8.72 11.37 15.85
C VAL A 266 10.00 11.47 15.01
N PRO A 267 10.05 12.34 13.99
CA PRO A 267 11.26 12.52 13.19
C PRO A 267 12.45 13.02 14.02
#